data_AF-W7MW39-F1
#
_entry.id   AF-W7MW39-F1
#
_cell.length_a   1.000
_cell.length_b   1.000
_cell.length_c   1.000
_cell.angle_alpha   90.00
_cell.angle_beta   90.00
_cell.angle_gamma   90.00
#
_symmetry.space_group_name_H-M   'P 1'
#
loop_
_entity.id
_entity.type
_entity.pdbx_description
1 polymer ?
#
loop_
_entity_poly.entity_id
_entity_poly.type
_entity_poly.pdbx_seq_one_letter_code
_entity_poly.pdbx_strand_id
1 'polypeptide(L)'
;MCAIVTIKLYCKRCGKYLGDTVEDRLCAAARLGGGPSYHRTFHRRGPERRTETYRLKWQDCDDCQYEYEMYLHALQTGIRYPAPNPPFN
;
A
#
# COMPACT_ATOMS: atom_id res chain seq x y z
N MET A 1 -7.08 -4.73 19.58
CA MET A 1 -7.73 -3.79 18.65
C MET A 1 -7.49 -4.31 17.26
N CYS A 2 -8.56 -4.57 16.51
CA CYS A 2 -8.48 -5.09 15.14
C CYS A 2 -8.66 -3.89 14.20
N ALA A 3 -7.84 -3.79 13.16
CA ALA A 3 -7.89 -2.68 12.22
C ALA A 3 -7.85 -3.20 10.78
N ILE A 4 -8.74 -2.66 9.95
CA ILE A 4 -8.70 -2.84 8.50
C ILE A 4 -8.08 -1.57 7.95
N VAL A 5 -7.00 -1.72 7.18
CA VAL A 5 -6.34 -0.59 6.54
C VAL A 5 -6.61 -0.66 5.04
N THR A 6 -7.38 0.30 4.52
CA THR A 6 -7.57 0.45 3.08
C THR A 6 -6.46 1.34 2.54
N ILE A 7 -5.66 0.82 1.64
CA ILE A 7 -4.55 1.53 1.01
C ILE A 7 -4.93 1.81 -0.44
N LYS A 8 -5.12 3.09 -0.76
CA LYS A 8 -5.33 3.52 -2.15
C LYS A 8 -3.99 3.71 -2.83
N LEU A 9 -3.81 3.07 -3.98
CA LEU A 9 -2.60 3.12 -4.80
C LEU A 9 -2.79 4.15 -5.91
N TYR A 10 -1.84 5.07 -6.02
CA TYR A 10 -1.78 6.05 -7.09
C TYR A 10 -0.42 6.01 -7.78
N CYS A 11 -0.41 6.35 -9.07
CA CYS A 11 0.82 6.53 -9.81
C CYS A 11 1.51 7.80 -9.30
N LYS A 12 2.76 7.68 -8.85
CA LYS A 12 3.56 8.80 -8.37
C LYS A 12 3.86 9.83 -9.47
N ARG A 13 3.83 9.41 -10.73
CA ARG A 13 4.15 10.23 -11.91
C ARG A 13 2.91 10.88 -12.51
N CYS A 14 1.96 10.07 -12.99
CA CYS A 14 0.78 10.61 -13.67
C CYS A 14 -0.44 10.84 -12.76
N GLY A 15 -0.35 10.50 -11.47
CA GLY A 15 -1.48 10.60 -10.53
C GLY A 15 -2.62 9.61 -10.79
N LYS A 16 -2.48 8.72 -11.78
CA LYS A 16 -3.46 7.69 -12.15
C LYS A 16 -3.74 6.77 -10.96
N TYR A 17 -5.00 6.53 -10.66
CA TYR A 17 -5.39 5.55 -9.65
C TYR A 17 -5.08 4.13 -10.14
N LEU A 18 -4.39 3.33 -9.32
CA LEU A 18 -3.91 2.00 -9.65
C LEU A 18 -4.71 0.87 -8.98
N GLY A 19 -5.51 1.21 -7.97
CA GLY A 19 -6.33 0.25 -7.25
C GLY A 19 -6.29 0.44 -5.74
N ASP A 20 -6.99 -0.45 -5.04
CA ASP A 20 -7.01 -0.49 -3.59
C ASP A 20 -6.42 -1.83 -3.11
N THR A 21 -5.65 -1.79 -2.04
CA THR A 21 -5.24 -2.99 -1.29
C THR A 21 -5.74 -2.90 0.14
N VAL A 22 -6.29 -3.98 0.65
CA VAL A 22 -6.79 -4.06 2.02
C VAL A 22 -5.79 -4.86 2.87
N GLU A 23 -5.22 -4.24 3.89
CA GLU A 23 -4.43 -4.94 4.90
C GLU A 23 -5.31 -5.25 6.11
N ASP A 24 -5.63 -6.53 6.30
CA ASP A 24 -6.24 -7.03 7.53
C ASP A 24 -5.16 -7.19 8.61
N ARG A 25 -5.04 -6.19 9.49
CA ARG A 25 -4.17 -6.29 10.66
C ARG A 25 -4.91 -7.10 11.72
N LEU A 26 -4.75 -8.42 11.63
CA LEU A 26 -5.25 -9.37 12.62
C LEU A 26 -4.81 -8.96 14.02
N CYS A 27 -5.78 -9.00 14.91
CA CYS A 27 -5.74 -8.46 16.25
C CYS A 27 -4.51 -9.01 17.00
N ALA A 28 -3.72 -8.13 17.63
CA ALA A 28 -2.59 -8.55 18.49
C ALA A 28 -3.01 -9.54 19.60
N ALA A 29 -4.32 -9.64 19.92
CA ALA A 29 -4.88 -10.61 20.85
C ALA A 29 -4.81 -12.07 20.36
N ALA A 30 -4.73 -12.32 19.04
CA ALA A 30 -4.61 -13.69 18.51
C ALA A 30 -3.20 -14.29 18.71
N ARG A 31 -2.18 -13.46 18.97
CA ARG A 31 -0.80 -13.94 19.27
C ARG A 31 -0.54 -14.25 20.74
N LEU A 32 -1.46 -13.90 21.65
CA LEU A 32 -1.35 -14.22 23.08
C LEU A 32 -2.12 -15.49 23.48
N GLY A 33 -2.46 -16.35 22.51
CA GLY A 33 -3.16 -17.61 22.71
C GLY A 33 -2.24 -18.82 22.92
N GLY A 34 -1.09 -18.64 23.56
CA GLY A 34 -0.16 -19.72 23.89
C GLY A 34 -0.14 -20.01 25.39
N GLY A 35 -1.17 -20.67 25.92
CA GLY A 35 -1.17 -21.16 27.30
C GLY A 35 -2.47 -21.85 27.70
N PRO A 36 -2.45 -23.15 28.05
CA PRO A 36 -3.63 -23.86 28.54
C PRO A 36 -3.79 -23.56 30.03
N SER A 37 -4.56 -22.54 30.39
CA SER A 37 -4.96 -22.35 31.78
C SER A 37 -6.40 -21.85 31.86
N TYR A 38 -7.27 -22.82 32.16
CA TYR A 38 -8.36 -22.75 33.12
C TYR A 38 -8.71 -21.34 33.65
N HIS A 39 -9.98 -20.95 33.45
CA HIS A 39 -10.65 -19.78 34.02
C HIS A 39 -10.10 -18.40 33.64
N ARG A 40 -10.81 -17.71 32.76
CA ARG A 40 -11.23 -16.31 32.99
C ARG A 40 -12.35 -15.95 32.03
N THR A 41 -13.55 -15.86 32.59
CA THR A 41 -14.71 -15.12 32.08
C THR A 41 -14.29 -13.68 31.84
N PHE A 42 -13.82 -13.37 30.63
CA PHE A 42 -13.64 -12.00 30.21
C PHE A 42 -15.00 -11.40 29.90
N HIS A 43 -15.44 -10.52 30.81
CA HIS A 43 -16.55 -9.61 30.64
C HIS A 43 -16.64 -9.08 29.20
N ARG A 44 -17.89 -9.06 28.69
CA ARG A 44 -18.39 -8.23 27.58
C ARG A 44 -17.45 -7.05 27.28
N ARG A 45 -16.48 -7.22 26.39
CA ARG A 45 -15.93 -6.07 25.67
C ARG A 45 -16.91 -5.82 24.55
N GLY A 46 -17.48 -4.61 24.54
CA GLY A 46 -18.43 -4.15 23.54
C GLY A 46 -17.91 -4.35 22.11
N PRO A 47 -18.73 -4.05 21.09
CA PRO A 47 -18.42 -4.37 19.70
C PRO A 47 -16.97 -3.96 19.43
N GLU A 48 -16.12 -4.93 19.07
CA GLU A 48 -14.76 -4.63 18.65
C GLU A 48 -14.88 -3.60 17.54
N ARG A 49 -14.65 -2.32 17.87
CA ARG A 49 -14.70 -1.24 16.91
C ARG A 49 -13.56 -1.53 15.95
N ARG A 50 -13.88 -2.15 14.82
CA ARG A 50 -12.99 -2.26 13.67
C ARG A 50 -12.65 -0.84 13.29
N THR A 51 -11.45 -0.40 13.62
CA THR A 51 -10.97 0.91 13.15
C THR A 51 -10.59 0.74 11.70
N GLU A 52 -11.42 1.30 10.83
CA GLU A 52 -11.08 1.51 9.42
C GLU A 52 -10.12 2.70 9.34
N THR A 53 -8.95 2.47 8.77
CA THR A 53 -7.96 3.53 8.54
C THR A 53 -7.61 3.56 7.06
N TYR A 54 -7.50 4.76 6.50
CA TYR A 54 -7.13 4.95 5.10
C TYR A 54 -5.67 5.36 4.99
N ARG A 55 -4.96 4.83 3.98
CA ARG A 55 -3.61 5.25 3.62
C ARG A 55 -3.51 5.47 2.13
N LEU A 56 -2.61 6.37 1.75
CA LEU A 56 -2.24 6.59 0.36
C LEU A 56 -0.86 5.99 0.12
N LYS A 57 -0.72 5.23 -0.96
CA LYS A 57 0.57 4.71 -1.42
C LYS A 57 0.80 5.15 -2.86
N TRP A 58 2.02 5.60 -3.12
CA TRP A 58 2.45 6.10 -4.41
C TRP A 58 3.49 5.13 -4.98
N GLN A 59 3.26 4.63 -6.20
CA GLN A 59 4.18 3.76 -6.93
C GLN A 59 4.20 4.16 -8.42
N ASP A 60 5.16 3.70 -9.21
CA ASP A 60 5.07 3.90 -10.66
C ASP A 60 4.03 2.95 -11.26
N CYS A 61 3.32 3.41 -12.29
CA CYS A 61 2.51 2.53 -13.13
C CYS A 61 3.36 2.00 -14.29
N ASP A 62 2.94 0.86 -14.87
CA ASP A 62 3.66 0.20 -15.95
C ASP A 62 3.98 1.16 -17.12
N ASP A 63 3.01 1.98 -17.51
CA ASP A 63 3.20 2.99 -18.57
C ASP A 63 4.33 3.98 -18.24
N CYS A 64 4.31 4.56 -17.04
CA CYS A 64 5.31 5.53 -16.61
C CYS A 64 6.67 4.89 -16.29
N GLN A 65 6.70 3.61 -15.97
CA GLN A 65 7.94 2.84 -15.84
C GLN A 65 8.55 2.55 -17.21
N TYR A 66 7.74 2.14 -18.18
CA TYR A 66 8.19 1.91 -19.54
C TYR A 66 8.76 3.18 -20.18
N GLU A 67 8.09 4.33 -20.03
CA GLU A 67 8.62 5.62 -20.51
C GLU A 67 9.97 5.98 -19.87
N TYR A 68 10.19 5.61 -18.62
CA TYR A 68 11.47 5.81 -17.93
C TYR A 68 12.58 4.97 -18.56
N GLU A 69 12.29 3.69 -18.78
CA GLU A 69 13.24 2.73 -19.35
C GLU A 69 13.63 3.14 -20.77
N MET A 70 12.65 3.59 -21.58
CA MET A 70 12.89 4.12 -22.92
C MET A 70 13.74 5.39 -22.91
N TYR A 71 13.50 6.31 -21.96
CA TYR A 71 14.33 7.49 -21.78
C TYR A 71 15.76 7.13 -21.40
N LEU A 72 15.96 6.21 -20.45
CA LEU A 72 17.29 5.73 -20.06
C LEU A 72 18.03 5.07 -21.24
N HIS A 73 17.33 4.24 -22.01
CA HIS A 73 17.88 3.61 -23.20
C HIS A 73 18.27 4.64 -24.26
N ALA A 74 17.43 5.66 -24.50
CA ALA A 74 17.73 6.73 -25.44
C ALA A 74 18.96 7.56 -25.01
N LEU A 75 19.11 7.86 -23.71
CA LEU A 75 20.31 8.49 -23.17
C LEU A 75 21.57 7.65 -23.41
N GLN A 76 21.50 6.34 -23.18
CA GLN A 76 22.63 5.42 -23.40
C GLN A 76 23.02 5.30 -24.87
N THR A 77 22.05 5.36 -25.78
CA THR A 77 22.25 5.21 -27.22
C THR A 77 22.51 6.53 -27.95
N GLY A 78 22.46 7.67 -27.25
CA GLY A 78 22.62 8.99 -27.85
C GLY A 78 21.44 9.43 -28.72
N ILE A 79 20.29 8.74 -28.61
CA ILE A 79 19.06 9.09 -29.32
C ILE A 79 18.41 10.26 -28.61
N ARG A 80 17.96 11.27 -29.37
CA ARG A 80 17.17 12.37 -28.81
C ARG A 80 15.82 11.83 -28.32
N TYR A 81 15.58 11.93 -27.02
CA TYR A 81 14.30 11.61 -26.39
C TYR A 81 13.60 12.90 -25.94
N PRO A 82 12.27 13.02 -26.08
CA PRO A 82 11.53 14.16 -25.57
C PRO A 82 11.67 14.28 -24.05
N ALA A 83 11.67 15.52 -23.53
CA ALA A 83 11.71 15.74 -22.09
C ALA A 83 10.44 15.14 -21.45
N PRO A 84 10.58 14.20 -20.50
CA PRO A 84 9.44 13.57 -19.83
C PRO A 84 8.69 14.58 -18.96
N ASN A 85 7.36 14.51 -18.96
CA ASN A 85 6.50 15.36 -18.14
C ASN A 85 5.47 14.51 -17.36
N PRO A 86 5.54 14.46 -16.02
CA PRO A 86 6.50 15.15 -15.16
C PRO A 86 7.94 14.60 -15.30
N PRO A 87 8.96 15.41 -14.95
CA PRO A 87 10.35 14.99 -15.03
C PRO A 87 10.62 13.75 -14.17
N PHE A 88 11.52 12.89 -14.64
CA PHE A 88 12.00 11.73 -13.90
C PHE A 88 12.99 12.18 -12.82
N ASN A 89 12.48 12.73 -11.71
CA ASN A 89 13.25 12.99 -10.49
C ASN A 89 13.31 11.75 -9.58
#